data_AF-A0A971FFD6-F1
#
_entry.id   AF-A0A971FFD6-F1
#
_cell.length_a   1.000
_cell.length_b   1.000
_cell.length_c   1.000
_cell.angle_alpha   90.00
_cell.angle_beta   90.00
_cell.angle_gamma   90.00
#
_symmetry.space_group_name_H-M   'P 1'
#
loop_
_entity.id
_entity.type
_entity.pdbx_description
1 polymer ?
#
loop_
_entity_poly.entity_id
_entity_poly.type
_entity_poly.pdbx_seq_one_letter_code
_entity_poly.pdbx_strand_id
1 'polypeptide(L)'
;MLSLDFTLFVELALFLLFLWGTNWAVLRPLLRTMDARQLRIEQDRADAEAAARRAAELDAEYGRRLAAIHREAAGRVREERARTAAEQRGRLEELHGQADARVAAEAAAMDALTARERESFPGLVPGLAEEMALRIGPGGRRP
;
A
#
# COMPACT_ATOMS: atom_id res chain seq x y z
N MET A 1 49.73 -75.97 -43.09
CA MET A 1 49.16 -75.68 -44.42
C MET A 1 47.75 -75.16 -44.18
N LEU A 2 47.48 -73.90 -44.50
CA LEU A 2 46.13 -73.34 -44.40
C LEU A 2 45.34 -73.89 -45.60
N SER A 3 44.59 -74.97 -45.39
CA SER A 3 43.65 -75.45 -46.40
C SER A 3 42.47 -74.50 -46.38
N LEU A 4 42.35 -73.66 -47.42
CA LEU A 4 41.16 -72.86 -47.64
C LEU A 4 40.05 -73.81 -48.10
N ASP A 5 39.36 -74.42 -47.15
CA ASP A 5 38.29 -75.37 -47.44
C ASP A 5 37.00 -74.64 -47.78
N PHE A 6 36.22 -75.19 -48.72
CA PHE A 6 34.89 -74.67 -49.10
C PHE A 6 33.97 -74.49 -47.87
N THR A 7 34.16 -75.31 -46.84
CA THR A 7 33.50 -75.21 -45.53
C THR A 7 33.67 -73.84 -44.89
N LEU A 8 34.85 -73.20 -45.00
CA LEU A 8 35.11 -71.87 -44.45
C LEU A 8 34.21 -70.80 -45.11
N PHE A 9 33.97 -70.91 -46.42
CA PHE A 9 33.07 -70.00 -47.14
C PHE A 9 31.61 -70.21 -46.73
N VAL A 10 31.19 -71.46 -46.52
CA VAL A 10 29.84 -71.79 -46.05
C VAL A 10 29.62 -71.28 -44.62
N GLU A 11 30.59 -71.48 -43.73
CA GLU A 11 30.56 -70.97 -42.36
C GLU A 11 30.55 -69.44 -42.32
N LEU A 12 31.34 -68.78 -43.17
CA LEU A 12 31.32 -67.33 -43.31
C LEU A 12 29.96 -66.82 -43.80
N ALA A 13 29.35 -67.48 -44.77
CA ALA A 13 28.01 -67.13 -45.26
C ALA A 13 26.94 -67.32 -44.17
N LEU A 14 27.01 -68.39 -43.39
CA LEU A 14 26.13 -68.63 -42.23
C LEU A 14 26.36 -67.59 -41.13
N PHE A 15 27.61 -67.21 -40.85
CA PHE A 15 27.95 -66.17 -39.89
C PHE A 15 27.40 -64.81 -40.33
N LEU A 16 27.52 -64.46 -41.61
CA LEU A 16 26.95 -63.22 -42.17
C LEU A 16 25.43 -63.23 -42.13
N LEU A 17 24.79 -64.36 -42.44
CA LEU A 17 23.34 -64.52 -42.33
C LEU A 17 22.87 -64.37 -40.87
N PHE A 18 23.59 -64.99 -39.93
CA PHE A 18 23.34 -64.88 -38.51
C PHE A 18 23.50 -63.43 -38.03
N LEU A 19 24.61 -62.77 -38.40
CA LEU A 19 24.85 -61.37 -38.06
C LEU A 19 23.74 -60.46 -38.60
N TRP A 20 23.30 -60.70 -39.84
CA TRP A 20 22.20 -59.96 -40.44
C TRP A 20 20.88 -60.18 -39.69
N GLY A 21 20.57 -61.43 -39.34
CA GLY A 21 19.38 -61.80 -38.55
C GLY A 21 19.39 -61.19 -37.15
N THR A 22 20.50 -61.31 -36.41
CA THR A 22 20.68 -60.72 -35.08
C THR A 22 20.64 -59.19 -35.12
N ASN A 23 21.22 -58.58 -36.16
CA ASN A 23 21.16 -57.13 -36.33
C ASN A 23 19.71 -56.63 -36.47
N TRP A 24 18.92 -57.34 -37.26
CA TRP A 24 17.52 -56.99 -37.47
C TRP A 24 16.64 -57.29 -36.25
N ALA A 25 16.83 -58.46 -35.62
CA ALA A 25 15.96 -58.95 -34.56
C ALA A 25 16.32 -58.45 -33.15
N VAL A 26 17.60 -58.18 -32.85
CA VAL A 26 18.08 -57.87 -31.49
C VAL A 26 18.68 -56.48 -31.39
N LEU A 27 19.65 -56.14 -32.26
CA LEU A 27 20.37 -54.86 -32.15
C LEU A 27 19.46 -53.65 -32.41
N ARG A 28 18.64 -53.70 -33.46
CA ARG A 28 17.68 -52.62 -33.78
C ARG A 28 16.68 -52.31 -32.67
N PRO A 29 15.93 -53.27 -32.10
CA PRO A 29 14.99 -52.96 -31.02
C PRO A 29 15.72 -52.52 -29.75
N LEU A 30 16.88 -53.09 -29.43
CA LEU A 30 17.66 -52.68 -28.27
C LEU A 30 18.07 -51.20 -28.34
N LEU A 31 18.67 -50.79 -29.46
CA LEU A 31 19.07 -49.39 -29.66
C LEU A 31 17.86 -48.44 -29.58
N ARG A 32 16.74 -48.78 -30.24
CA ARG A 32 15.51 -47.99 -30.15
C ARG A 32 15.02 -47.79 -28.72
N THR A 33 15.11 -48.82 -27.86
CA THR A 33 14.70 -48.68 -26.46
C THR A 33 15.65 -47.82 -25.64
N MET A 34 16.96 -47.86 -25.94
CA MET A 34 17.94 -47.00 -25.29
C MET A 34 17.74 -45.54 -25.70
N ASP A 35 17.58 -45.28 -27.00
CA ASP A 35 17.30 -43.94 -27.53
C ASP A 35 16.00 -43.38 -26.95
N ALA A 36 14.94 -44.19 -26.90
CA ALA A 36 13.66 -43.76 -26.32
C ALA A 36 13.76 -43.44 -24.83
N ARG A 37 14.56 -44.19 -24.06
CA ARG A 37 14.81 -43.89 -22.65
C ARG A 37 15.61 -42.61 -22.49
N GLN A 38 16.64 -42.42 -23.31
CA GLN A 38 17.47 -41.24 -23.25
C GLN A 38 16.67 -39.99 -23.61
N LEU A 39 15.86 -40.04 -24.67
CA LEU A 39 14.97 -38.95 -25.06
C LEU A 39 13.96 -38.62 -23.96
N ARG A 40 13.37 -39.63 -23.31
CA ARG A 40 12.45 -39.40 -22.17
C ARG A 40 13.14 -38.71 -21.00
N ILE A 41 14.35 -39.14 -20.64
CA ILE A 41 15.11 -38.50 -19.56
C ILE A 41 15.43 -37.03 -19.91
N GLU A 42 15.81 -36.75 -21.15
CA GLU A 42 16.06 -35.39 -21.62
C GLU A 42 14.79 -34.53 -21.59
N GLN A 43 13.65 -35.09 -22.02
CA GLN A 43 12.35 -34.43 -21.96
C GLN A 43 11.91 -34.16 -20.52
N ASP A 44 11.95 -35.18 -19.65
CA ASP A 44 11.59 -35.05 -18.24
C ASP A 44 12.45 -33.98 -17.53
N ARG A 45 13.75 -33.90 -17.87
CA ARG A 45 14.64 -32.85 -17.36
C ARG A 45 14.23 -31.47 -17.88
N ALA A 46 13.98 -31.33 -19.17
CA ALA A 46 13.56 -30.06 -19.76
C ALA A 46 12.22 -29.57 -19.18
N ASP A 47 11.27 -30.48 -18.98
CA ASP A 47 9.97 -30.18 -18.38
C ASP A 47 10.10 -29.80 -16.91
N ALA A 48 10.95 -30.50 -16.15
CA ALA A 48 11.24 -30.15 -14.76
C ALA A 48 11.90 -28.76 -14.64
N GLU A 49 12.86 -28.44 -15.51
CA GLU A 49 13.47 -27.12 -15.56
C GLU A 49 12.46 -26.03 -15.94
N ALA A 50 11.59 -26.29 -16.91
CA ALA A 50 10.54 -25.36 -17.30
C ALA A 50 9.53 -25.14 -16.17
N ALA A 51 9.13 -26.19 -15.46
CA ALA A 51 8.25 -26.10 -14.30
C ALA A 51 8.90 -25.29 -13.16
N ALA A 52 10.19 -25.53 -12.88
CA ALA A 52 10.94 -24.79 -11.88
C ALA A 52 11.05 -23.29 -12.22
N ARG A 53 11.31 -22.96 -13.49
CA ARG A 53 11.33 -21.56 -13.96
C ARG A 53 9.97 -20.89 -13.80
N ARG A 54 8.89 -21.55 -14.23
CA ARG A 54 7.52 -21.02 -14.08
C ARG A 54 7.17 -20.79 -12.62
N ALA A 55 7.52 -21.72 -11.73
CA ALA A 55 7.30 -21.57 -10.30
C ALA A 55 8.06 -20.35 -9.74
N ALA A 56 9.33 -20.19 -10.09
CA ALA A 56 10.12 -19.03 -9.69
C ALA A 56 9.56 -17.69 -10.22
N GLU A 57 9.07 -17.68 -11.47
CA GLU A 57 8.40 -16.51 -12.05
C GLU A 57 7.10 -16.16 -11.32
N LEU A 58 6.28 -17.17 -10.99
CA LEU A 58 5.05 -17.03 -10.21
C LEU A 58 5.33 -16.50 -8.81
N ASP A 59 6.34 -17.02 -8.11
CA ASP A 59 6.74 -16.55 -6.78
C ASP A 59 7.23 -15.09 -6.84
N ALA A 60 8.03 -14.75 -7.84
CA ALA A 60 8.49 -13.38 -8.05
C ALA A 60 7.33 -12.43 -8.36
N GLU A 61 6.38 -12.85 -9.19
CA GLU A 61 5.18 -12.06 -9.48
C GLU A 61 4.30 -11.88 -8.24
N TYR A 62 4.06 -12.95 -7.49
CA TYR A 62 3.31 -12.91 -6.25
C TYR A 62 3.94 -11.96 -5.24
N GLY A 63 5.25 -12.04 -5.04
CA GLY A 63 6.01 -11.12 -4.18
C GLY A 63 5.88 -9.66 -4.62
N ARG A 64 5.97 -9.38 -5.93
CA ARG A 64 5.77 -8.03 -6.48
C ARG A 64 4.36 -7.52 -6.24
N ARG A 65 3.33 -8.35 -6.48
CA ARG A 65 1.92 -7.99 -6.26
C ARG A 65 1.65 -7.70 -4.78
N LEU A 66 2.16 -8.53 -3.87
CA LEU A 66 2.00 -8.33 -2.45
C LEU A 66 2.67 -7.02 -1.98
N ALA A 67 3.90 -6.76 -2.43
CA ALA A 67 4.59 -5.50 -2.14
C ALA A 67 3.86 -4.27 -2.72
N ALA A 68 3.24 -4.39 -3.90
CA ALA A 68 2.43 -3.33 -4.49
C ALA A 68 1.19 -3.05 -3.63
N ILE A 69 0.45 -4.09 -3.21
CA ILE A 69 -0.73 -3.96 -2.34
C ILE A 69 -0.35 -3.28 -1.02
N HIS A 70 0.75 -3.69 -0.39
CA HIS A 70 1.21 -3.06 0.86
C HIS A 70 1.57 -1.58 0.68
N ARG A 71 2.26 -1.23 -0.41
CA ARG A 71 2.60 0.17 -0.72
C ARG A 71 1.36 1.01 -0.98
N GLU A 72 0.41 0.47 -1.73
CA GLU A 72 -0.85 1.15 -2.03
C GLU A 72 -1.69 1.35 -0.76
N ALA A 73 -1.83 0.31 0.07
CA ALA A 73 -2.53 0.41 1.34
C ALA A 73 -1.88 1.45 2.28
N ALA A 74 -0.54 1.43 2.40
CA ALA A 74 0.19 2.43 3.18
C ALA A 74 0.03 3.84 2.60
N GLY A 75 0.00 3.97 1.27
CA GLY A 75 -0.26 5.23 0.57
C GLY A 75 -1.64 5.78 0.90
N ARG A 76 -2.69 4.97 0.74
CA ARG A 76 -4.08 5.34 1.06
C ARG A 76 -4.24 5.75 2.52
N VAL A 77 -3.67 5.01 3.46
CA VAL A 77 -3.74 5.36 4.89
C VAL A 77 -3.05 6.70 5.17
N ARG A 78 -1.90 6.98 4.54
CA ARG A 78 -1.22 8.27 4.68
C ARG A 78 -2.04 9.41 4.09
N GLU A 79 -2.62 9.20 2.91
CA GLU A 79 -3.45 10.20 2.23
C GLU A 79 -4.70 10.53 3.04
N GLU A 80 -5.43 9.51 3.51
CA GLU A 80 -6.62 9.70 4.35
C GLU A 80 -6.30 10.40 5.67
N ARG A 81 -5.17 10.05 6.30
CA ARG A 81 -4.71 10.77 7.50
C ARG A 81 -4.37 12.22 7.20
N ALA A 82 -3.73 12.51 6.07
CA ALA A 82 -3.40 13.87 5.68
C ALA A 82 -4.66 14.69 5.37
N ARG A 83 -5.63 14.11 4.65
CA ARG A 83 -6.94 14.73 4.38
C ARG A 83 -7.70 15.02 5.68
N THR A 84 -7.82 14.02 6.55
CA THR A 84 -8.49 14.18 7.85
C THR A 84 -7.82 15.26 8.70
N ALA A 85 -6.48 15.29 8.74
CA ALA A 85 -5.75 16.31 9.48
C ALA A 85 -5.96 17.71 8.90
N ALA A 86 -6.02 17.85 7.57
CA ALA A 86 -6.32 19.13 6.91
C ALA A 86 -7.76 19.59 7.20
N GLU A 87 -8.74 18.69 7.11
CA GLU A 87 -10.14 18.99 7.44
C GLU A 87 -10.31 19.41 8.90
N GLN A 88 -9.64 18.73 9.84
CA GLN A 88 -9.67 19.10 11.24
C GLN A 88 -9.07 20.49 11.49
N ARG A 89 -7.95 20.81 10.84
CA ARG A 89 -7.36 22.16 10.93
C ARG A 89 -8.29 23.23 10.38
N GLY A 90 -8.88 22.99 9.22
CA GLY A 90 -9.85 23.92 8.63
C GLY A 90 -11.05 24.17 9.55
N ARG A 91 -11.61 23.11 10.15
CA ARG A 91 -12.70 23.26 11.14
C ARG A 91 -12.27 24.03 12.38
N LEU A 92 -11.06 23.80 12.89
CA LEU A 92 -10.54 24.53 14.04
C LEU A 92 -10.32 26.01 13.73
N GLU A 93 -9.79 26.34 12.55
CA GLU A 93 -9.63 27.71 12.08
C GLU A 93 -10.98 28.41 11.92
N GLU A 94 -11.98 27.73 11.37
CA GLU A 94 -13.34 28.27 11.25
C GLU A 94 -13.97 28.52 12.63
N LEU A 95 -13.82 27.59 13.57
CA LEU A 95 -14.30 27.75 14.94
C LEU A 95 -13.61 28.91 15.66
N HIS A 96 -12.28 29.06 15.49
CA HIS A 96 -11.57 30.22 16.03
C HIS A 96 -12.05 31.52 15.40
N GLY A 97 -12.20 31.59 14.08
CA GLY A 97 -12.72 32.79 13.41
C GLY A 97 -14.12 33.17 13.90
N GLN A 98 -15.00 32.19 14.12
CA GLN A 98 -16.34 32.44 14.69
C GLN A 98 -16.26 32.91 16.15
N ALA A 99 -15.36 32.33 16.96
CA ALA A 99 -15.15 32.75 18.34
C ALA A 99 -14.63 34.18 18.41
N ASP A 100 -13.62 34.52 17.61
CA ASP A 100 -13.04 35.86 17.55
C ASP A 100 -14.08 36.89 17.09
N ALA A 101 -14.89 36.56 16.08
CA ALA A 101 -15.99 37.43 15.64
C ALA A 101 -17.04 37.65 16.74
N ARG A 102 -17.37 36.62 17.53
CA ARG A 102 -18.29 36.76 18.68
C ARG A 102 -17.69 37.63 19.78
N VAL A 103 -16.42 37.44 20.12
CA VAL A 103 -15.73 38.26 21.11
C VAL A 103 -15.67 39.72 20.67
N ALA A 104 -15.36 39.98 19.40
CA ALA A 104 -15.35 41.34 18.84
C ALA A 104 -16.74 41.98 18.86
N ALA A 105 -17.79 41.23 18.53
CA ALA A 105 -19.17 41.72 18.58
C ALA A 105 -19.61 42.07 20.00
N GLU A 106 -19.28 41.23 20.98
CA GLU A 106 -19.60 41.48 22.38
C GLU A 106 -18.82 42.69 22.94
N ALA A 107 -17.54 42.80 22.59
CA ALA A 107 -16.71 43.96 22.96
C ALA A 107 -17.30 45.27 22.40
N ALA A 108 -17.69 45.27 21.12
CA ALA A 108 -18.33 46.43 20.49
C ALA A 108 -19.69 46.77 21.15
N ALA A 109 -20.46 45.76 21.57
CA ALA A 109 -21.70 45.98 22.30
C ALA A 109 -21.47 46.60 23.69
N MET A 110 -20.45 46.12 24.42
CA MET A 110 -20.05 46.70 25.71
C MET A 110 -19.56 48.15 25.58
N ASP A 111 -18.79 48.45 24.54
CA ASP A 111 -18.32 49.82 24.26
C ASP A 111 -19.50 50.75 23.95
N ALA A 112 -20.48 50.28 23.17
CA ALA A 112 -21.69 51.05 22.86
C ALA A 112 -22.56 51.30 24.09
N LEU A 113 -22.70 50.32 24.99
CA LEU A 113 -23.40 50.48 26.26
C LEU A 113 -22.67 51.50 27.15
N THR A 114 -21.35 51.38 27.28
CA THR A 114 -20.53 52.31 28.05
C THR A 114 -20.65 53.75 27.52
N ALA A 115 -20.68 53.93 26.19
CA ALA A 115 -20.87 55.23 25.57
C ALA A 115 -22.26 55.82 25.88
N ARG A 116 -23.33 55.01 25.79
CA ARG A 116 -24.70 55.44 26.15
C ARG A 116 -24.84 55.81 27.63
N GLU A 117 -24.25 55.02 28.52
CA GLU A 117 -24.24 55.34 29.94
C GLU A 117 -23.52 56.66 30.19
N ARG A 118 -22.34 56.86 29.58
CA ARG A 118 -21.57 58.13 29.65
C ARG A 118 -22.36 59.34 29.14
N GLU A 119 -23.17 59.20 28.10
CA GLU A 119 -24.06 60.28 27.64
C GLU A 119 -25.20 60.57 28.63
N SER A 120 -25.62 59.57 29.41
CA SER A 120 -26.69 59.71 30.41
C SER A 120 -26.19 60.28 31.75
N PHE A 121 -24.88 60.16 32.03
CA PHE A 121 -24.23 60.69 33.25
C PHE A 121 -24.48 62.19 33.50
N PRO A 122 -24.32 63.11 32.52
CA PRO A 122 -24.56 64.54 32.72
C PRO A 122 -25.97 64.89 33.22
N GLY A 123 -26.99 64.10 32.86
CA GLY A 123 -28.36 64.28 33.35
C GLY A 123 -28.57 63.79 34.79
N LEU A 124 -27.72 62.87 35.26
CA LEU A 124 -27.78 62.29 36.61
C LEU A 124 -26.91 63.05 37.63
N VAL A 125 -25.88 63.77 37.15
CA VAL A 125 -24.98 64.57 37.99
C VAL A 125 -25.69 65.63 38.86
N PRO A 126 -26.68 66.39 38.37
CA PRO A 126 -27.39 67.37 39.20
C PRO A 126 -28.14 66.73 40.36
N GLY A 127 -28.88 65.65 40.11
CA GLY A 127 -29.63 64.93 41.16
C GLY A 127 -28.72 64.23 42.18
N LEU A 128 -27.58 63.68 41.73
CA LEU A 128 -26.57 63.11 42.62
C LEU A 128 -25.87 64.19 43.45
N ALA A 129 -25.55 65.33 42.86
CA ALA A 129 -24.95 66.46 43.55
C ALA A 129 -25.91 67.08 44.59
N GLU A 130 -27.21 67.10 44.30
CA GLU A 130 -28.26 67.58 45.20
C GLU A 130 -28.44 66.63 46.40
N GLU A 131 -28.47 65.31 46.18
CA GLU A 131 -28.44 64.28 47.23
C GLU A 131 -27.14 64.34 48.07
N MET A 132 -25.98 64.52 47.43
CA MET A 132 -24.71 64.70 48.13
C MET A 132 -24.70 66.01 48.94
N ALA A 133 -25.27 67.10 48.42
CA ALA A 133 -25.38 68.37 49.14
C ALA A 133 -26.35 68.29 50.31
N LEU A 134 -27.44 67.53 50.20
CA LEU A 134 -28.35 67.22 51.31
C LEU A 134 -27.67 66.39 52.40
N ARG A 135 -26.73 65.51 52.03
CA ARG A 135 -26.03 64.63 52.96
C ARG A 135 -24.72 65.20 53.54
N ILE A 136 -24.05 66.12 52.84
CA ILE A 136 -22.72 66.66 53.19
C ILE A 136 -22.75 68.18 53.47
N GLY A 137 -23.74 68.93 52.96
CA GLY A 137 -23.88 70.38 53.16
C GLY A 137 -24.18 70.78 54.60
N PRO A 138 -24.18 72.08 54.95
CA PRO A 138 -24.17 72.60 56.33
C PRO A 138 -25.42 72.29 57.19
N GLY A 139 -26.33 71.44 56.70
CA GLY A 139 -27.48 70.89 57.43
C GLY A 139 -27.52 69.35 57.46
N GLY A 140 -26.40 68.66 57.17
CA GLY A 140 -26.34 67.21 57.10
C GLY A 140 -26.88 66.52 58.36
N ARG A 141 -28.05 65.90 58.23
CA ARG A 141 -28.61 65.00 59.24
C ARG A 141 -27.71 63.78 59.29
N ARG A 142 -26.82 63.74 60.29
CA ARG A 142 -26.06 62.54 60.64
C ARG A 142 -27.07 61.43 61.02
N PRO A 143 -26.92 60.18 60.54
CA PRO A 143 -27.42 59.05 61.31
C PRO A 143 -26.72 58.98 62.67
#